data_AF-A0A0H2QZA6-F1
#
_entry.id   AF-A0A0H2QZA6-F1
#
_cell.length_a   1.000
_cell.length_b   1.000
_cell.length_c   1.000
_cell.angle_alpha   90.00
_cell.angle_beta   90.00
_cell.angle_gamma   90.00
#
_symmetry.space_group_name_H-M   'P 1'
#
loop_
_entity.id
_entity.type
_entity.pdbx_description
1 polymer ?
#
loop_
_entity_poly.entity_id
_entity_poly.type
_entity_poly.pdbx_seq_one_letter_code
_entity_poly.pdbx_strand_id
1 'polypeptide(L)'
;SNWPSEDDFKRLVESCGKLFIYASTAIGFVASGRALRTPEESLQILLNMKSGDTSDDMPYKQLDDLYLRILLEAVGNDAKLKSKGVERFHKILGTIVLLRDPLGVSSLSKLIEEEERQIWNVLQHLGSILIVPPEENLETPVRFFHPSL
;
A
#
# COMPACT_ATOMS: atom_id res chain seq x y z
N SER A 1 11.54 -23.54 12.38
CA SER A 1 10.55 -22.45 12.44
C SER A 1 9.49 -22.76 11.39
N ASN A 2 8.24 -23.05 11.78
CA ASN A 2 7.15 -23.39 10.84
C ASN A 2 6.22 -22.19 10.62
N TRP A 3 6.80 -21.02 10.32
CA TRP A 3 6.04 -19.82 10.00
C TRP A 3 6.31 -19.41 8.54
N PRO A 4 5.28 -19.06 7.76
CA PRO A 4 3.85 -19.19 8.08
C PRO A 4 3.39 -20.64 8.22
N SER A 5 2.21 -20.88 8.80
CA SER A 5 1.61 -22.21 8.81
C SER A 5 1.28 -22.65 7.38
N GLU A 6 1.24 -23.96 7.12
CA GLU A 6 0.93 -24.49 5.78
C GLU A 6 -0.48 -24.07 5.33
N ASP A 7 -1.44 -24.02 6.27
CA ASP A 7 -2.80 -23.55 6.02
C ASP A 7 -2.86 -22.05 5.67
N ASP A 8 -2.16 -21.20 6.42
CA ASP A 8 -2.09 -19.76 6.13
C ASP A 8 -1.40 -19.49 4.79
N PHE A 9 -0.35 -20.24 4.48
CA PHE A 9 0.33 -20.17 3.20
C PHE A 9 -0.62 -20.53 2.05
N LYS A 10 -1.33 -21.66 2.17
CA LYS A 10 -2.29 -22.11 1.16
C LYS A 10 -3.41 -21.09 0.93
N ARG A 11 -3.99 -20.53 2.00
CA ARG A 11 -5.02 -19.48 1.92
C ARG A 11 -4.51 -18.22 1.23
N LEU A 12 -3.26 -17.82 1.50
CA LEU A 12 -2.64 -16.68 0.83
C LEU A 12 -2.45 -16.96 -0.67
N VAL A 13 -1.97 -18.15 -1.03
CA VAL A 13 -1.81 -18.58 -2.43
C VAL A 13 -3.15 -18.59 -3.16
N GLU A 14 -4.21 -19.11 -2.54
CA GLU A 14 -5.56 -19.10 -3.10
C GLU A 14 -6.07 -17.67 -3.36
N SER A 15 -5.78 -16.75 -2.43
CA SER A 15 -6.15 -15.33 -2.56
C SER A 15 -5.36 -14.58 -3.64
N CYS A 16 -4.15 -15.03 -3.97
CA CYS A 16 -3.36 -14.48 -5.08
C CYS A 16 -3.94 -14.85 -6.45
N GLY A 17 -4.69 -15.95 -6.54
CA GLY A 17 -5.21 -16.48 -7.79
C GLY A 17 -4.10 -16.66 -8.84
N LYS A 18 -4.22 -15.97 -9.98
CA LYS A 18 -3.24 -15.97 -11.08
C LYS A 18 -2.47 -14.64 -11.21
N LEU A 19 -2.62 -13.74 -10.24
CA LEU A 19 -2.10 -12.37 -10.32
C LEU A 19 -0.75 -12.27 -9.62
N PHE A 20 0.34 -12.26 -10.39
CA PHE A 20 1.68 -12.04 -9.86
C PHE A 20 1.77 -10.73 -9.04
N ILE A 21 1.11 -9.68 -9.52
CA ILE A 21 1.07 -8.38 -8.82
C ILE A 21 0.40 -8.47 -7.45
N TYR A 22 -0.60 -9.34 -7.27
CA TYR A 22 -1.18 -9.58 -5.97
C TYR A 22 -0.14 -10.22 -5.04
N ALA A 23 0.50 -11.29 -5.50
CA ALA A 23 1.50 -12.01 -4.71
C ALA A 23 2.67 -11.10 -4.30
N SER A 24 3.22 -10.32 -5.23
CA SER A 24 4.32 -9.39 -4.92
C SER A 24 3.90 -8.30 -3.94
N THR A 25 2.68 -7.75 -4.09
CA THR A 25 2.13 -6.72 -3.20
C THR A 25 1.88 -7.29 -1.80
N ALA A 26 1.30 -8.49 -1.70
CA ALA A 26 1.03 -9.16 -0.44
C ALA A 26 2.33 -9.49 0.32
N ILE A 27 3.33 -10.05 -0.38
CA ILE A 27 4.66 -10.30 0.19
C ILE A 27 5.30 -8.98 0.63
N GLY A 28 5.23 -7.93 -0.21
CA GLY A 28 5.71 -6.61 0.12
C GLY A 28 5.06 -6.05 1.39
N PHE A 29 3.75 -6.22 1.55
CA PHE A 29 3.01 -5.77 2.74
C PHE A 29 3.40 -6.55 4.00
N VAL A 30 3.56 -7.87 3.90
CA VAL A 30 3.99 -8.73 5.02
C VAL A 30 5.44 -8.44 5.43
N ALA A 31 6.33 -8.29 4.45
CA ALA A 31 7.74 -8.00 4.67
C ALA A 31 7.98 -6.56 5.15
N SER A 32 7.15 -5.61 4.71
CA SER A 32 7.18 -4.22 5.14
C SER A 32 6.50 -4.02 6.49
N GLY A 33 6.70 -4.95 7.44
CA GLY A 33 6.33 -4.78 8.86
C GLY A 33 7.04 -3.56 9.43
N ARG A 34 6.45 -2.38 9.19
CA ARG A 34 6.97 -1.10 9.65
C ARG A 34 6.52 -0.89 11.08
N ALA A 35 7.34 -0.13 11.83
CA ALA A 35 7.39 0.23 13.26
C ALA A 35 6.30 -0.23 14.26
N LEU A 36 5.07 -0.47 13.82
CA LEU A 36 3.90 -0.82 14.62
C LEU A 36 3.31 -2.22 14.33
N ARG A 37 3.77 -2.96 13.30
CA ARG A 37 3.21 -4.28 12.94
C ARG A 37 4.27 -5.33 12.64
N THR A 38 4.08 -6.54 13.15
CA THR A 38 4.91 -7.71 12.82
C THR A 38 4.48 -8.34 11.49
N PRO A 39 5.35 -9.13 10.82
CA PRO A 39 4.96 -9.90 9.64
C PRO A 39 3.76 -10.83 9.87
N GLU A 40 3.65 -11.41 11.06
CA GLU A 40 2.52 -12.24 11.49
C GLU A 40 1.21 -11.45 11.50
N GLU A 41 1.21 -10.26 12.09
CA GLU A 41 0.03 -9.37 12.15
C GLU A 41 -0.39 -8.91 10.75
N SER A 42 0.58 -8.54 9.90
CA SER A 42 0.34 -8.19 8.50
C SER A 42 -0.24 -9.36 7.71
N LEU A 43 0.24 -10.59 7.93
CA LEU A 43 -0.33 -11.78 7.29
C LEU A 43 -1.78 -12.00 7.74
N GLN A 44 -2.08 -11.90 9.04
CA GLN A 44 -3.45 -12.06 9.54
C GLN A 44 -4.40 -10.98 9.02
N ILE A 45 -3.92 -9.74 8.82
CA ILE A 45 -4.69 -8.68 8.17
C ILE A 45 -5.16 -9.11 6.77
N LEU A 46 -4.26 -9.68 5.98
CA LEU A 46 -4.58 -10.16 4.62
C LEU A 46 -5.52 -11.36 4.65
N LEU A 47 -5.26 -12.34 5.53
CA LEU A 47 -6.08 -13.55 5.64
C LEU A 47 -7.50 -13.30 6.16
N ASN A 48 -7.70 -12.20 6.90
CA ASN A 48 -9.01 -11.77 7.40
C ASN A 48 -9.78 -10.89 6.41
N MET A 49 -9.24 -10.64 5.21
CA MET A 49 -10.02 -10.02 4.14
C MET A 49 -11.15 -10.96 3.73
N LYS A 50 -12.37 -10.43 3.64
CA LYS A 50 -13.47 -11.19 3.05
C LYS A 50 -13.18 -11.29 1.56
N SER A 51 -12.87 -12.50 1.08
CA SER A 51 -12.84 -12.80 -0.34
C SER A 51 -14.25 -12.50 -0.88
N GLY A 52 -14.42 -11.40 -1.61
CA GLY A 52 -15.66 -11.18 -2.34
C GLY A 52 -15.79 -12.26 -3.42
N ASP A 53 -17.01 -12.73 -3.69
CA ASP A 53 -17.25 -13.68 -4.78
C ASP A 53 -16.61 -13.14 -6.06
N THR A 54 -15.59 -13.87 -6.55
CA THR A 54 -14.98 -13.60 -7.85
C THR A 54 -15.88 -14.20 -8.90
N SER A 55 -16.76 -13.39 -9.47
CA SER A 55 -17.34 -13.70 -10.77
C SER A 55 -16.31 -13.42 -11.87
N ASP A 56 -16.41 -14.12 -12.99
CA ASP A 56 -15.57 -13.88 -14.18
C ASP A 56 -15.66 -12.42 -14.69
N ASP A 57 -16.71 -11.69 -14.30
CA ASP A 57 -16.94 -10.29 -14.67
C ASP A 57 -16.03 -9.27 -13.95
N MET A 58 -15.31 -9.67 -12.88
CA MET A 58 -14.39 -8.77 -12.15
C MET A 58 -13.01 -9.39 -11.90
N PRO A 59 -12.17 -9.54 -12.93
CA PRO A 59 -10.87 -10.22 -12.83
C PRO A 59 -9.86 -9.54 -11.88
N TYR A 60 -10.05 -8.26 -11.56
CA TYR A 60 -9.16 -7.48 -10.68
C TYR A 60 -9.72 -7.24 -9.28
N LYS A 61 -10.92 -7.76 -8.95
CA LYS A 61 -11.58 -7.52 -7.65
C LYS A 61 -10.67 -7.83 -6.46
N GLN A 62 -9.97 -8.96 -6.51
CA GLN A 62 -9.04 -9.36 -5.45
C GLN A 62 -7.89 -8.36 -5.29
N LEU A 63 -7.36 -7.85 -6.40
CA LEU A 63 -6.30 -6.85 -6.39
C LEU A 63 -6.79 -5.50 -5.84
N ASP A 64 -7.99 -5.08 -6.24
CA ASP A 64 -8.64 -3.87 -5.74
C ASP A 64 -8.89 -3.98 -4.22
N ASP A 65 -9.39 -5.12 -3.76
CA ASP A 65 -9.61 -5.41 -2.34
C ASP A 65 -8.28 -5.37 -1.56
N LEU A 66 -7.19 -5.90 -2.15
CA LEU A 66 -5.85 -5.86 -1.55
C LEU A 66 -5.34 -4.43 -1.43
N TYR A 67 -5.39 -3.64 -2.50
CA TYR A 67 -4.97 -2.25 -2.47
C TYR A 67 -5.81 -1.44 -1.48
N LEU A 68 -7.14 -1.58 -1.53
CA LEU A 68 -8.03 -0.91 -0.59
C LEU A 68 -7.69 -1.28 0.85
N ARG A 69 -7.41 -2.56 1.15
CA ARG A 69 -7.02 -2.97 2.50
C ARG A 69 -5.72 -2.29 2.93
N ILE A 70 -4.69 -2.29 2.08
CA ILE A 70 -3.40 -1.66 2.39
C ILE A 70 -3.57 -0.15 2.63
N LEU A 71 -4.39 0.53 1.81
CA LEU A 71 -4.68 1.95 1.96
C LEU A 71 -5.42 2.26 3.26
N LEU A 72 -6.38 1.41 3.66
CA LEU A 72 -7.08 1.56 4.93
C LEU A 72 -6.14 1.36 6.13
N GLU A 73 -5.25 0.37 6.06
CA GLU A 73 -4.23 0.13 7.10
C GLU A 73 -3.20 1.27 7.19
N ALA A 74 -2.94 1.97 6.08
CA ALA A 74 -2.05 3.15 6.06
C ALA A 74 -2.66 4.37 6.76
N VAL A 75 -3.98 4.49 6.75
CA VAL A 75 -4.72 5.59 7.39
C VAL A 75 -5.16 5.23 8.81
N GLY A 76 -5.22 3.93 9.13
CA GLY A 76 -5.68 3.40 10.41
C GLY A 76 -7.20 3.52 10.59
N ASN A 77 -7.68 3.16 11.79
CA ASN A 77 -9.11 3.24 12.16
C ASN A 77 -9.68 4.66 12.17
N ASP A 78 -8.84 5.69 11.99
CA ASP A 78 -9.24 7.08 11.88
C ASP A 78 -9.81 7.44 10.51
N ALA A 79 -9.89 6.53 9.54
CA ALA A 79 -10.46 6.81 8.21
C ALA A 79 -11.90 7.38 8.23
N LYS A 80 -12.66 7.14 9.31
CA LYS A 80 -14.00 7.74 9.54
C LYS A 80 -13.96 9.11 10.20
N LEU A 81 -12.89 9.44 10.89
CA LEU A 81 -12.64 10.74 11.49
C LEU A 81 -12.01 11.59 10.39
N LYS A 82 -12.60 12.74 10.04
CA LYS A 82 -11.96 13.73 9.15
C LYS A 82 -10.76 14.37 9.86
N SER A 83 -9.76 13.55 10.20
CA SER A 83 -8.56 13.97 10.89
C SER A 83 -7.61 14.61 9.89
N LYS A 84 -6.77 15.52 10.37
CA LYS A 84 -5.71 16.12 9.55
C LYS A 84 -4.79 15.08 8.91
N GLY A 85 -4.64 13.91 9.53
CA GLY A 85 -3.85 12.81 8.98
C GLY A 85 -4.48 12.19 7.73
N VAL A 86 -5.79 11.96 7.77
CA VAL A 86 -6.57 11.42 6.64
C VAL A 86 -6.59 12.40 5.47
N GLU A 87 -6.78 13.69 5.74
CA GLU A 87 -6.76 14.74 4.71
C GLU A 87 -5.38 14.83 4.05
N ARG A 88 -4.31 14.80 4.86
CA ARG A 88 -2.93 14.79 4.39
C ARG A 88 -2.64 13.55 3.53
N PHE A 89 -3.07 12.38 3.97
CA PHE A 89 -2.92 11.13 3.21
C PHE A 89 -3.57 11.25 1.83
N HIS A 90 -4.84 11.70 1.77
CA HIS A 90 -5.54 11.92 0.50
C HIS A 90 -4.85 12.98 -0.36
N LYS A 91 -4.37 14.08 0.22
CA LYS A 91 -3.65 15.14 -0.50
C LYS A 91 -2.39 14.58 -1.18
N ILE A 92 -1.58 13.83 -0.44
CA ILE A 92 -0.33 13.24 -0.95
C ILE A 92 -0.62 12.18 -2.00
N LEU A 93 -1.42 11.17 -1.67
CA LEU A 93 -1.71 10.07 -2.58
C LEU A 93 -2.45 10.55 -3.83
N GLY A 94 -3.44 11.42 -3.67
CA GLY A 94 -4.18 12.01 -4.79
C GLY A 94 -3.27 12.82 -5.71
N THR A 95 -2.32 13.57 -5.16
CA THR A 95 -1.33 14.28 -5.98
C THR A 95 -0.46 13.31 -6.77
N ILE A 96 0.07 12.26 -6.14
CA ILE A 96 0.90 11.25 -6.81
C ILE A 96 0.14 10.56 -7.95
N VAL A 97 -1.14 10.22 -7.74
CA VAL A 97 -2.00 9.60 -8.76
C VAL A 97 -2.30 10.55 -9.92
N LEU A 98 -2.50 11.85 -9.66
CA LEU A 98 -2.90 12.83 -10.68
C LEU A 98 -1.73 13.42 -11.46
N LEU A 99 -0.50 13.29 -10.97
CA LEU A 99 0.68 13.82 -11.63
C LEU A 99 0.99 13.04 -12.92
N ARG A 100 1.02 13.75 -14.04
CA ARG A 100 1.48 13.20 -15.32
C ARG A 100 2.95 12.78 -15.26
N ASP A 101 3.79 13.64 -14.71
CA ASP A 101 5.22 13.41 -14.55
C ASP A 101 5.51 13.19 -13.06
N PRO A 102 5.96 11.98 -12.67
CA PRO A 102 6.28 11.67 -11.27
C PRO A 102 7.30 12.64 -10.69
N LEU A 103 7.06 13.10 -9.46
CA LEU A 103 7.91 14.04 -8.74
C LEU A 103 8.62 13.37 -7.56
N GLY A 104 9.81 13.89 -7.24
CA GLY A 104 10.50 13.59 -5.98
C GLY A 104 9.84 14.29 -4.78
N VAL A 105 10.19 13.86 -3.57
CA VAL A 105 9.59 14.36 -2.32
C VAL A 105 9.78 15.85 -2.13
N SER A 106 10.93 16.43 -2.51
CA SER A 106 11.12 17.88 -2.36
C SER A 106 10.21 18.69 -3.28
N SER A 107 9.98 18.21 -4.50
CA SER A 107 9.07 18.84 -5.45
C SER A 107 7.61 18.67 -5.04
N LEU A 108 7.23 17.48 -4.54
CA LEU A 108 5.91 17.24 -3.97
C LEU A 108 5.63 18.17 -2.78
N SER A 109 6.59 18.31 -1.87
CA SER A 109 6.50 19.18 -0.69
C SER A 109 6.15 20.62 -1.06
N LYS A 110 6.85 21.17 -2.06
CA LYS A 110 6.58 22.53 -2.58
C LYS A 110 5.23 22.63 -3.28
N LEU A 111 4.87 21.64 -4.08
CA LEU A 111 3.63 21.63 -4.86
C LEU A 111 2.38 21.59 -3.97
N ILE A 112 2.41 20.76 -2.93
CA ILE A 112 1.25 20.55 -2.05
C ILE A 112 1.38 21.29 -0.72
N GLU A 113 2.41 22.13 -0.55
CA GLU A 113 2.65 22.89 0.69
C GLU A 113 2.58 22.00 1.94
N GLU A 114 3.31 20.88 1.92
CA GLU A 114 3.44 19.97 3.08
C GLU A 114 4.89 19.67 3.42
N GLU A 115 5.16 19.44 4.71
CA GLU A 115 6.50 19.09 5.17
C GLU A 115 6.99 17.76 4.58
N GLU A 116 8.23 17.72 4.09
CA GLU A 116 8.85 16.51 3.52
C GLU A 116 8.77 15.31 4.48
N ARG A 117 9.02 15.53 5.78
CA ARG A 117 8.89 14.51 6.83
C ARG A 117 7.51 13.85 6.84
N GLN A 118 6.48 14.64 6.60
CA GLN A 118 5.10 14.17 6.65
C GLN A 118 4.71 13.43 5.38
N ILE A 119 5.30 13.82 4.24
CA ILE A 119 5.23 13.05 3.00
C ILE A 119 5.91 11.70 3.19
N TRP A 120 7.11 11.67 3.76
CA TRP A 120 7.82 10.45 4.09
C TRP A 120 7.02 9.53 5.00
N ASN A 121 6.40 10.06 6.06
CA ASN A 121 5.52 9.28 6.92
C ASN A 121 4.41 8.58 6.12
N VAL A 122 3.79 9.24 5.13
CA VAL A 122 2.74 8.61 4.30
C VAL A 122 3.31 7.59 3.31
N LEU A 123 4.41 7.90 2.63
CA LEU A 123 5.08 6.99 1.69
C LEU A 123 5.59 5.73 2.40
N GLN A 124 6.04 5.89 3.64
CA GLN A 124 6.31 4.81 4.58
C GLN A 124 5.05 4.03 5.01
N HIS A 125 3.88 4.19 4.41
CA HIS A 125 2.80 3.20 4.55
C HIS A 125 2.43 2.52 3.23
N LEU A 126 3.01 2.99 2.11
CA LEU A 126 2.63 2.59 0.75
C LEU A 126 3.73 1.81 0.02
N GLY A 127 4.74 1.26 0.72
CA GLY A 127 5.91 0.63 0.09
C GLY A 127 5.62 -0.69 -0.62
N SER A 128 4.45 -1.29 -0.41
CA SER A 128 3.97 -2.44 -1.17
C SER A 128 3.29 -2.05 -2.49
N ILE A 129 2.97 -0.76 -2.68
CA ILE A 129 2.23 -0.22 -3.84
C ILE A 129 3.11 0.75 -4.63
N LEU A 130 3.96 1.52 -3.94
CA LEU A 130 4.85 2.53 -4.47
C LEU A 130 6.31 2.10 -4.35
N ILE A 131 7.07 2.35 -5.41
CA ILE A 131 8.52 2.44 -5.40
C ILE A 131 8.86 3.78 -4.76
N VAL A 132 9.26 3.71 -3.50
CA VAL A 132 9.69 4.87 -2.71
C VAL A 132 11.23 4.89 -2.72
N PRO A 133 11.88 5.99 -3.13
CA PRO A 133 13.34 6.10 -3.07
C PRO A 133 13.84 6.11 -1.61
N PRO A 134 15.15 5.94 -1.36
CA PRO A 134 15.74 6.19 -0.05
C PRO A 134 15.47 7.62 0.43
N GLU A 135 15.32 7.82 1.74
CA GLU A 135 14.95 9.12 2.33
C GLU A 135 15.97 10.22 2.04
N GLU A 136 17.22 9.83 1.81
CA GLU A 136 18.33 10.73 1.46
C GLU A 136 18.24 11.25 0.01
N ASN A 137 17.38 10.65 -0.83
CA ASN A 137 17.24 10.97 -2.24
C ASN A 137 15.90 11.63 -2.55
N LEU A 138 15.82 12.93 -2.22
CA LEU A 138 14.60 13.73 -2.30
C LEU A 138 14.17 14.10 -3.73
N GLU A 139 15.06 13.95 -4.71
CA GLU A 139 14.81 14.33 -6.11
C GLU A 139 14.33 13.16 -6.97
N THR A 140 14.61 11.92 -6.55
CA THR A 140 14.16 10.74 -7.29
C THR A 140 12.63 10.62 -7.20
N PRO A 141 11.93 10.42 -8.33
CA PRO A 141 10.48 10.34 -8.29
C PRO A 141 9.92 9.13 -7.57
N VAL A 142 8.82 9.34 -6.85
CA VAL A 142 7.97 8.26 -6.32
C VAL A 142 7.16 7.67 -7.48
N ARG A 143 7.14 6.35 -7.62
CA ARG A 143 6.47 5.66 -8.74
C ARG A 143 5.58 4.52 -8.27
N PHE A 144 4.57 4.14 -9.03
CA PHE A 144 3.82 2.90 -8.78
C PHE A 144 4.65 1.67 -9.17
N PHE A 145 4.49 0.56 -8.44
CA PHE A 145 5.09 -0.73 -8.80
C PHE A 145 4.56 -1.28 -10.12
N HIS A 146 3.31 -0.96 -10.47
CA HIS A 146 2.66 -1.50 -11.66
C HIS A 146 2.38 -0.42 -12.70
N PRO A 147 2.78 -0.61 -13.98
CA PRO A 147 2.49 0.33 -15.07
C PRO A 147 1.01 0.41 -15.49
N SER A 148 0.10 -0.31 -14.82
CA SER A 148 -1.33 -0.30 -15.16
C SER A 148 -2.10 0.86 -14.53
N LEU A 149 -1.41 1.71 -13.77
CA LEU A 149 -1.92 2.98 -13.25
C LEU A 149 -1.23 4.14 -13.98
#